data_AF-A0A818HA11-F1
#
_entry.id   AF-A0A818HA11-F1
#
_cell.length_a   1.000
_cell.length_b   1.000
_cell.length_c   1.000
_cell.angle_alpha   90.00
_cell.angle_beta   90.00
_cell.angle_gamma   90.00
#
_symmetry.space_group_name_H-M   'P 1'
#
loop_
_entity.id
_entity.type
_entity.pdbx_description
1 polymer ?
#
loop_
_entity_poly.entity_id
_entity_poly.type
_entity_poly.pdbx_seq_one_letter_code
_entity_poly.pdbx_strand_id
1 'polypeptide(L)'
;DWDDPRLYTLTALRRRGFPPESINLFCARIGVTMSQTILHPDMLDACVREVLNRIAPRIMVVLEPLKVTINNFPYEKKKELTVLNYPGEESRGYHNIQFDSIIYIEKSDFSQNPTKDFKRLTQNQSCGLKHVALVITLQDIIRVSHINKNYI
;
A
#
# COMPACT_ATOMS: atom_id res chain seq x y z
N ASP A 1 5.92 -2.23 -27.39
CA ASP A 1 6.96 -3.26 -27.27
C ASP A 1 6.44 -4.52 -26.60
N TRP A 2 7.12 -5.64 -26.84
CA TRP A 2 6.80 -6.97 -26.29
C TRP A 2 7.08 -7.12 -24.78
N ASP A 3 7.60 -6.08 -24.15
CA ASP A 3 7.87 -6.02 -22.72
C ASP A 3 6.80 -5.21 -21.96
N ASP A 4 5.71 -4.78 -22.60
CA ASP A 4 4.62 -4.04 -21.95
C ASP A 4 4.07 -4.86 -20.76
N PRO A 5 4.05 -4.33 -19.52
CA PRO A 5 3.62 -5.06 -18.32
C PRO A 5 2.18 -5.60 -18.35
N ARG A 6 1.36 -5.20 -19.32
CA ARG A 6 -0.01 -5.72 -19.50
C ARG A 6 -0.03 -7.03 -20.29
N LEU A 7 1.07 -7.40 -20.94
CA LEU A 7 1.22 -8.64 -21.70
C LEU A 7 1.70 -9.79 -20.81
N TYR A 8 1.55 -11.03 -21.31
CA TYR A 8 1.93 -12.26 -20.62
C TYR A 8 3.20 -12.92 -21.19
N THR A 9 3.98 -12.19 -21.99
CA THR A 9 5.32 -12.63 -22.38
C THR A 9 6.25 -12.66 -21.16
N LEU A 10 7.28 -13.50 -21.16
CA LEU A 10 8.23 -13.57 -20.04
C LEU A 10 8.92 -12.22 -19.77
N THR A 11 9.21 -11.45 -20.82
CA THR A 11 9.77 -10.09 -20.71
C THR A 11 8.80 -9.12 -20.05
N ALA A 12 7.52 -9.16 -20.41
CA ALA A 12 6.48 -8.34 -19.80
C ALA A 12 6.27 -8.70 -18.32
N LEU A 13 6.16 -9.98 -18.00
CA LEU A 13 5.97 -10.44 -16.61
C LEU A 13 7.16 -10.05 -15.72
N ARG A 14 8.39 -10.16 -16.25
CA ARG A 14 9.59 -9.68 -15.55
C ARG A 14 9.53 -8.16 -15.31
N ARG A 15 9.14 -7.36 -16.30
CA ARG A 15 9.00 -5.90 -16.15
C ARG A 15 7.86 -5.52 -15.20
N ARG A 16 6.77 -6.30 -15.17
CA ARG A 16 5.65 -6.17 -14.22
C ARG A 16 6.07 -6.45 -12.78
N GLY A 17 7.19 -7.14 -12.56
CA GLY A 17 7.74 -7.44 -11.24
C GLY A 17 7.42 -8.85 -10.73
N PHE A 18 7.15 -9.81 -11.62
CA PHE A 18 6.88 -11.19 -11.21
C PHE A 18 8.19 -11.87 -10.81
N PRO A 19 8.30 -12.40 -9.58
CA PRO A 19 9.47 -13.20 -9.19
C PRO A 19 9.52 -14.49 -10.02
N PRO A 20 10.69 -14.96 -10.48
CA PRO A 20 10.80 -16.22 -11.24
C PRO A 20 10.24 -17.42 -10.45
N GLU A 21 10.35 -17.42 -9.13
CA GLU A 21 9.80 -18.45 -8.24
C GLU A 21 8.28 -18.55 -8.34
N SER A 22 7.58 -17.45 -8.64
CA SER A 22 6.12 -17.46 -8.80
C SER A 22 5.67 -18.17 -10.07
N ILE A 23 6.46 -18.07 -11.15
CA ILE A 23 6.21 -18.80 -12.41
C ILE A 23 6.43 -20.30 -12.18
N ASN A 24 7.53 -20.66 -11.50
CA ASN A 24 7.81 -22.06 -11.16
C ASN A 24 6.71 -22.65 -10.27
N LEU A 25 6.23 -21.90 -9.28
CA LEU A 25 5.13 -22.29 -8.41
C LEU A 25 3.83 -22.49 -9.20
N PHE A 26 3.54 -21.61 -10.17
CA PHE A 26 2.38 -21.72 -11.05
C PHE A 26 2.44 -23.00 -11.89
N CYS A 27 3.57 -23.26 -12.56
CA CYS A 27 3.79 -24.49 -13.33
C CYS A 27 3.64 -25.75 -12.46
N ALA A 28 4.20 -25.73 -11.24
CA ALA A 28 4.08 -26.85 -10.31
C ALA A 28 2.63 -27.11 -9.87
N ARG A 29 1.81 -26.06 -9.72
CA ARG A 29 0.41 -26.18 -9.30
C ARG A 29 -0.52 -26.70 -10.39
N ILE A 30 -0.30 -26.30 -11.63
CA ILE A 30 -1.10 -26.80 -12.77
C ILE A 30 -0.82 -28.29 -12.97
N GLY A 31 0.43 -28.69 -12.73
CA GLY A 31 0.90 -30.03 -13.04
C GLY A 31 1.02 -30.24 -14.55
N VAL A 32 1.33 -31.48 -14.93
CA VAL A 32 1.46 -31.88 -16.33
C VAL A 32 0.38 -32.90 -16.64
N THR A 33 -0.46 -32.59 -17.62
CA THR A 33 -1.50 -33.51 -18.11
C THR A 33 -1.50 -33.50 -19.64
N MET A 34 -2.03 -34.56 -20.26
CA MET A 34 -2.21 -34.62 -21.71
C MET A 34 -3.47 -33.88 -22.18
N SER A 35 -4.28 -33.39 -21.24
CA SER A 35 -5.53 -32.70 -21.52
C SER A 35 -5.31 -31.22 -21.73
N GLN A 36 -6.01 -30.64 -22.70
CA GLN A 36 -6.04 -29.19 -22.85
C GLN A 36 -6.63 -28.54 -21.60
N THR A 37 -5.90 -27.55 -21.07
CA THR A 37 -6.29 -26.83 -19.85
C THR A 37 -6.37 -25.35 -20.16
N ILE A 38 -7.50 -24.74 -19.84
CA ILE A 38 -7.69 -23.28 -19.89
C ILE A 38 -7.57 -22.78 -18.45
N LEU A 39 -6.67 -21.83 -18.21
CA LEU A 39 -6.40 -21.30 -16.89
C LEU A 39 -6.85 -19.85 -16.79
N HIS A 40 -7.48 -19.52 -15.67
CA HIS A 40 -7.79 -18.13 -15.36
C HIS A 40 -6.50 -17.42 -14.92
N PRO A 41 -6.22 -16.19 -15.42
CA PRO A 41 -5.03 -15.43 -15.02
C PRO A 41 -4.87 -15.23 -13.51
N ASP A 42 -5.98 -15.23 -12.77
CA ASP A 42 -5.98 -15.09 -11.30
C ASP A 42 -5.15 -16.18 -10.60
N MET A 43 -5.02 -17.37 -11.18
CA MET A 43 -4.20 -18.44 -10.62
C MET A 43 -2.71 -18.05 -10.64
N LEU A 44 -2.26 -17.40 -11.72
CA LEU A 44 -0.91 -16.88 -11.81
C LEU A 44 -0.72 -15.73 -10.81
N ASP A 45 -1.67 -14.80 -10.73
CA ASP A 45 -1.62 -13.69 -9.77
C ASP A 45 -1.61 -14.20 -8.32
N ALA A 46 -2.30 -15.30 -8.01
CA ALA A 46 -2.26 -15.93 -6.70
C ALA A 46 -0.86 -16.47 -6.35
N CYS A 47 -0.19 -17.15 -7.29
CA CYS A 47 1.19 -17.60 -7.10
C CYS A 47 2.16 -16.42 -6.88
N VAL A 48 1.96 -15.32 -7.60
CA VAL A 48 2.77 -14.10 -7.43
C VAL A 48 2.56 -13.48 -6.05
N ARG A 49 1.29 -13.31 -5.62
CA ARG A 49 0.96 -12.78 -4.30
C ARG A 49 1.55 -13.61 -3.17
N GLU A 50 1.52 -14.93 -3.30
CA GLU A 50 2.08 -15.84 -2.30
C GLU A 50 3.59 -15.70 -2.15
N VAL A 51 4.32 -15.68 -3.27
CA VAL A 51 5.77 -15.49 -3.25
C VAL A 51 6.11 -14.11 -2.68
N LEU A 52 5.48 -13.04 -3.19
CA LEU A 52 5.73 -11.67 -2.72
C LEU A 52 5.36 -11.48 -1.26
N ASN A 53 4.31 -12.11 -0.76
CA ASN A 53 3.97 -12.07 0.66
C ASN A 53 5.12 -12.61 1.53
N ARG A 54 5.90 -13.58 1.06
CA ARG A 54 7.06 -14.09 1.80
C ARG A 54 8.30 -13.23 1.61
N ILE A 55 8.56 -12.74 0.39
CA ILE A 55 9.88 -12.17 0.04
C ILE A 55 9.93 -10.65 -0.03
N ALA A 56 8.79 -9.95 -0.12
CA ALA A 56 8.78 -8.50 -0.26
C ALA A 56 8.77 -7.79 1.11
N PRO A 57 9.68 -6.83 1.35
CA PRO A 57 9.62 -6.00 2.54
C PRO A 57 8.39 -5.10 2.48
N ARG A 58 7.79 -4.83 3.65
CA ARG A 58 6.61 -3.97 3.80
C ARG A 58 7.07 -2.55 3.94
N ILE A 59 6.55 -1.68 3.09
CA ILE A 59 6.77 -0.24 3.14
C ILE A 59 5.42 0.48 3.15
N MET A 60 5.41 1.75 3.53
CA MET A 60 4.24 2.63 3.42
C MET A 60 4.43 3.58 2.26
N VAL A 61 3.43 3.66 1.39
CA VAL A 61 3.36 4.59 0.26
C VAL A 61 1.95 5.16 0.26
N VAL A 62 1.84 6.44 -0.10
CA VAL A 62 0.58 7.14 -0.34
C VAL A 62 0.55 7.56 -1.80
N LEU A 63 -0.39 7.00 -2.56
CA LEU A 63 -0.54 7.24 -4.00
C LEU A 63 -1.31 8.52 -4.27
N GLU A 64 -2.41 8.75 -3.55
CA GLU A 64 -3.22 9.96 -3.66
C GLU A 64 -3.14 10.75 -2.35
N PRO A 65 -2.14 11.64 -2.20
CA PRO A 65 -1.86 12.27 -0.91
C PRO A 65 -2.96 13.24 -0.48
N LEU A 66 -3.51 12.99 0.70
CA LEU A 66 -4.30 13.94 1.46
C LEU A 66 -3.47 14.42 2.66
N LYS A 67 -3.13 15.72 2.66
CA LYS A 67 -2.37 16.34 3.75
C LYS A 67 -3.21 16.40 5.03
N VAL A 68 -2.63 15.96 6.13
CA VAL A 68 -3.22 16.04 7.48
C VAL A 68 -2.25 16.77 8.39
N THR A 69 -2.77 17.70 9.19
CA THR A 69 -2.02 18.42 10.22
C THR A 69 -2.55 18.03 11.59
N ILE A 70 -1.66 17.55 12.46
CA ILE A 70 -1.97 17.12 13.82
C ILE A 70 -1.75 18.31 14.76
N ASN A 71 -2.86 18.90 15.22
CA ASN A 71 -2.82 20.12 16.03
C ASN A 71 -2.18 19.90 17.42
N ASN A 72 -2.51 18.78 18.07
CA ASN A 72 -1.99 18.40 19.39
C ASN A 72 -0.86 17.38 19.28
N PHE A 73 0.15 17.68 18.44
CA PHE A 73 1.27 16.78 18.23
C PHE A 73 2.03 16.50 19.55
N PRO A 74 2.16 15.23 19.98
CA PRO A 74 2.61 14.92 21.35
C PRO A 74 4.13 14.92 21.54
N TYR A 75 4.91 15.24 20.51
CA TYR A 75 6.37 15.23 20.54
C TYR A 75 6.92 16.63 20.23
N GLU A 76 8.04 17.02 20.84
CA GLU A 76 8.66 18.33 20.59
C GLU A 76 9.24 18.45 19.17
N LYS A 77 9.64 17.32 18.57
CA LYS A 77 10.29 17.21 17.26
C LYS A 77 9.77 15.98 16.53
N LYS A 78 10.19 15.84 15.27
CA LYS A 78 9.96 14.62 14.48
C LYS A 78 10.44 13.40 15.27
N LYS A 79 9.60 12.37 15.34
CA LYS A 79 9.91 11.11 16.00
C LYS A 79 10.37 10.10 14.96
N GLU A 80 11.58 9.59 15.12
CA GLU A 80 12.05 8.44 14.37
C GLU A 80 11.46 7.15 14.97
N LEU A 81 10.97 6.26 14.13
CA LEU A 81 10.41 4.97 14.51
C LEU A 81 11.09 3.87 13.70
N THR A 82 11.59 2.85 14.38
CA THR A 82 12.12 1.65 13.74
C THR A 82 10.98 0.65 13.56
N VAL A 83 10.80 0.17 12.33
CA VAL A 83 9.69 -0.70 11.94
C VAL A 83 10.19 -1.96 11.23
N LEU A 84 9.51 -3.07 11.46
CA LEU A 84 9.83 -4.36 10.87
C LEU A 84 9.63 -4.34 9.36
N ASN A 85 10.58 -4.89 8.61
CA ASN A 85 10.42 -5.14 7.17
C ASN A 85 9.39 -6.24 6.89
N TYR A 86 9.30 -7.24 7.77
CA TYR A 86 8.43 -8.40 7.61
C TYR A 86 7.58 -8.61 8.86
N PRO A 87 6.25 -8.72 8.75
CA PRO A 87 5.38 -8.92 9.91
C PRO A 87 5.78 -10.18 10.69
N GLY A 88 6.12 -10.03 11.97
CA GLY A 88 6.46 -11.14 12.87
C GLY A 88 7.84 -11.78 12.65
N GLU A 89 8.69 -11.23 11.76
CA GLU A 89 10.01 -11.79 11.44
C GLU A 89 11.13 -10.77 11.71
N GLU A 90 11.52 -10.64 12.98
CA GLU A 90 12.56 -9.70 13.43
C GLU A 90 13.94 -9.93 12.80
N SER A 91 14.26 -11.19 12.49
CA SER A 91 15.53 -11.58 11.89
C SER A 91 15.75 -11.03 10.47
N ARG A 92 14.69 -10.55 9.82
CA ARG A 92 14.73 -10.02 8.44
C ARG A 92 14.79 -8.50 8.37
N GLY A 93 15.18 -7.90 9.49
CA GLY A 93 15.61 -6.52 9.56
C GLY A 93 14.48 -5.51 9.66
N TYR A 94 14.91 -4.27 9.70
CA TYR A 94 14.09 -3.10 10.01
C TYR A 94 14.41 -1.97 9.04
N HIS A 95 13.51 -0.99 8.98
CA HIS A 95 13.77 0.31 8.40
C HIS A 95 13.27 1.40 9.35
N ASN A 96 13.78 2.63 9.20
CA ASN A 96 13.34 3.77 9.98
C ASN A 96 12.33 4.60 9.19
N ILE A 97 11.31 5.09 9.87
CA ILE A 97 10.34 6.06 9.37
C ILE A 97 10.33 7.31 10.25
N GLN A 98 9.93 8.44 9.69
CA GLN A 98 9.77 9.69 10.44
C GLN A 98 8.29 10.01 10.62
N PHE A 99 7.91 10.29 11.86
CA PHE A 99 6.58 10.77 12.23
C PHE A 99 6.66 12.25 12.65
N ASP A 100 5.83 13.08 12.03
CA ASP A 100 5.82 14.52 12.19
C ASP A 100 4.37 15.01 12.36
N SER A 101 4.21 16.28 12.75
CA SER A 101 2.92 16.97 12.86
C SER A 101 2.17 17.05 11.53
N ILE A 102 2.88 17.01 10.41
CA ILE A 102 2.32 16.95 9.06
C ILE A 102 2.55 15.57 8.49
N ILE A 103 1.45 14.88 8.17
CA ILE A 103 1.47 13.56 7.53
C ILE A 103 0.63 13.59 6.25
N TYR A 104 0.80 12.54 5.45
CA TYR A 104 -0.06 12.26 4.31
C TYR A 104 -0.74 10.93 4.53
N ILE A 105 -2.04 10.89 4.23
CA ILE A 105 -2.83 9.66 4.17
C ILE A 105 -3.37 9.48 2.76
N GLU A 106 -3.80 8.28 2.40
CA GLU A 106 -4.52 8.07 1.16
C GLU A 106 -5.82 8.88 1.17
N LYS A 107 -6.12 9.54 0.06
CA LYS A 107 -7.39 10.25 -0.11
C LYS A 107 -8.60 9.34 0.13
N SER A 108 -8.49 8.06 -0.26
CA SER A 108 -9.53 7.04 -0.03
C SER A 108 -9.70 6.61 1.42
N ASP A 109 -8.77 6.96 2.32
CA ASP A 109 -8.85 6.66 3.75
C ASP A 109 -9.56 7.76 4.55
N PHE A 110 -10.10 8.78 3.88
CA PHE A 110 -10.98 9.78 4.46
C PHE A 110 -12.31 9.88 3.72
N SER A 111 -13.43 9.92 4.45
CA SER A 111 -14.74 10.20 3.86
C SER A 111 -15.66 11.00 4.79
N GLN A 112 -16.31 12.02 4.22
CA GLN A 112 -17.40 12.77 4.88
C GLN A 112 -18.74 12.03 4.78
N ASN A 113 -18.93 11.23 3.73
CA ASN A 113 -20.15 10.46 3.49
C ASN A 113 -19.79 8.97 3.44
N PRO A 114 -19.47 8.34 4.59
CA PRO A 114 -19.03 6.96 4.63
C PRO A 114 -20.18 5.99 4.32
N THR A 115 -19.85 4.89 3.65
CA THR A 115 -20.72 3.69 3.60
C THR A 115 -20.70 2.98 4.95
N LYS A 116 -21.69 2.11 5.22
CA LYS A 116 -21.78 1.33 6.47
C LYS A 116 -20.50 0.54 6.79
N ASP A 117 -19.82 0.03 5.77
CA ASP A 117 -18.60 -0.78 5.93
C ASP A 117 -17.30 0.03 5.93
N PHE A 118 -17.37 1.38 5.96
CA PHE A 118 -16.18 2.23 5.90
C PHE A 118 -15.47 2.32 7.26
N LYS A 119 -14.29 1.69 7.37
CA LYS A 119 -13.52 1.57 8.62
C LYS A 119 -12.32 2.55 8.76
N ARG A 120 -12.26 3.61 7.95
CA ARG A 120 -11.17 4.61 7.98
C ARG A 120 -11.63 5.95 8.57
N LEU A 121 -10.85 7.01 8.39
CA LEU A 121 -11.11 8.29 9.04
C LEU A 121 -12.40 8.93 8.50
N THR A 122 -13.29 9.32 9.40
CA THR A 122 -14.50 10.08 9.07
C THR A 122 -14.71 11.19 10.09
N GLN A 123 -15.78 11.97 9.94
CA GLN A 123 -16.15 12.99 10.91
C GLN A 123 -16.46 12.41 12.30
N ASN A 124 -17.00 11.18 12.37
CA ASN A 124 -17.43 10.56 13.62
C ASN A 124 -16.61 9.32 13.99
N GLN A 125 -15.59 8.97 13.20
CA GLN A 125 -14.78 7.77 13.38
C GLN A 125 -13.29 8.12 13.34
N SER A 126 -12.60 7.80 14.43
CA SER A 126 -11.15 7.91 14.54
C SER A 126 -10.44 6.80 13.78
N CYS A 127 -9.20 7.03 13.36
CA CYS A 127 -8.37 6.01 12.71
C CYS A 127 -6.99 5.94 13.35
N GLY A 128 -6.46 4.72 13.49
CA GLY A 128 -5.11 4.48 14.00
C GLY A 128 -4.05 4.67 12.91
N LEU A 129 -2.94 5.31 13.26
CA LEU A 129 -1.77 5.40 12.39
C LEU A 129 -0.91 4.16 12.57
N LYS A 130 -0.64 3.46 11.47
CA LYS A 130 0.19 2.25 11.46
C LYS A 130 1.58 2.56 12.04
N HIS A 131 2.10 1.67 12.89
CA HIS A 131 3.40 1.77 13.58
C HIS A 131 3.57 2.88 14.63
N VAL A 132 2.75 3.94 14.62
CA VAL A 132 2.93 5.08 15.53
C VAL A 132 2.27 4.87 16.89
N ALA A 133 1.37 3.87 17.02
CA ALA A 133 0.56 3.61 18.21
C ALA A 133 -0.26 4.85 18.66
N LEU A 134 -0.68 5.67 17.70
CA LEU A 134 -1.52 6.84 17.91
C LEU A 134 -2.80 6.73 17.08
N VAL A 135 -3.85 7.37 17.58
CA VAL A 135 -5.16 7.48 16.92
C VAL A 135 -5.42 8.95 16.62
N ILE A 136 -5.89 9.25 15.41
CA ILE A 136 -6.28 10.59 15.01
C ILE A 136 -7.81 10.71 14.90
N THR A 137 -8.32 11.87 15.27
CA THR A 137 -9.73 12.27 15.13
C THR A 137 -9.81 13.49 14.24
N LEU A 138 -10.84 13.57 13.40
CA LEU A 138 -11.07 14.75 12.57
C LEU A 138 -11.52 15.91 13.48
N GLN A 139 -10.89 17.07 13.32
CA GLN A 139 -11.31 18.33 13.93
C GLN A 139 -11.90 19.26 12.87
N ASP A 140 -11.07 19.65 11.91
CA ASP A 140 -11.44 20.60 10.86
C ASP A 140 -11.08 20.08 9.46
N ILE A 141 -11.83 20.56 8.46
CA ILE A 141 -11.56 20.30 7.05
C ILE A 141 -11.24 21.62 6.35
N ILE A 142 -9.99 21.76 5.89
CA ILE A 142 -9.57 22.92 5.11
C ILE A 142 -9.82 22.62 3.63
N ARG A 143 -10.65 23.44 3.00
CA ARG A 143 -10.88 23.40 1.55
C ARG A 143 -10.17 24.57 0.91
N VAL A 144 -9.16 24.28 0.10
CA VAL A 144 -8.58 25.29 -0.77
C VAL A 144 -9.48 25.40 -1.98
N SER A 145 -10.30 26.45 -2.04
CA SER A 145 -10.96 26.84 -3.29
C SER A 145 -9.86 27.25 -4.25
N HIS A 146 -9.62 26.45 -5.29
CA HIS A 146 -8.85 26.90 -6.43
C HIS A 146 -9.66 28.01 -7.12
N ILE A 147 -9.49 29.24 -6.67
CA ILE A 147 -9.78 30.41 -7.50
C ILE A 147 -8.74 30.36 -8.62
N ASN A 148 -9.22 30.12 -9.83
CA ASN A 148 -8.47 30.35 -11.06
C ASN A 148 -7.83 31.75 -11.01
N LYS A 149 -6.49 31.83 -11.00
CA LYS A 149 -5.67 32.60 -11.96
C LYS A 149 -4.26 32.90 -11.42
N ASN A 150 -3.30 32.59 -12.30
CA ASN A 150 -2.03 33.25 -12.52
C ASN A 150 -1.04 33.31 -11.35
N TYR A 151 0.03 32.53 -11.52
CA TYR A 151 1.39 32.87 -11.12
C TYR A 151 1.62 34.38 -10.99
N ILE A 152 1.88 34.85 -9.78
CA ILE A 152 3.00 35.74 -9.40
C ILE A 152 3.42 35.35 -7.99
#